data_AF-A0A4Y9ZF62-F1
#
_entry.id   AF-A0A4Y9ZF62-F1
#
_cell.length_a   1.000
_cell.length_b   1.000
_cell.length_c   1.000
_cell.angle_alpha   90.00
_cell.angle_beta   90.00
_cell.angle_gamma   90.00
#
_symmetry.space_group_name_H-M   'P 1'
#
loop_
_entity.id
_entity.type
_entity.pdbx_description
1 polymer ?
#
loop_
_entity_poly.entity_id
_entity_poly.type
_entity_poly.pdbx_seq_one_letter_code
_entity_poly.pdbx_strand_id
1 'polypeptide(L)'
;MNSLYTLGVRQTNSIQADLERLRGGEASASLLGQISASLAAMSRTIDDYDSMARREMIKAKQEKASTRVQKFRSDYAELRKEFERLKTE
;
A
#
# COMPACT_ATOMS: atom_id res chain seq x y z
N MET A 1 -14.94 7.04 3.23
CA MET A 1 -14.55 5.62 2.96
C MET A 1 -14.02 5.39 1.56
N ASN A 2 -14.75 5.73 0.50
CA ASN A 2 -14.31 5.43 -0.87
C ASN A 2 -13.05 6.21 -1.29
N SER A 3 -12.85 7.43 -0.79
CA SER A 3 -11.63 8.21 -1.08
C SER A 3 -10.35 7.51 -0.62
N LEU A 4 -10.31 7.03 0.62
CA LEU A 4 -9.17 6.27 1.18
C LEU A 4 -8.97 4.93 0.45
N TYR A 5 -10.06 4.25 0.08
CA TYR A 5 -9.97 3.04 -0.74
C TYR A 5 -9.33 3.32 -2.10
N THR A 6 -9.83 4.32 -2.83
CA THR A 6 -9.30 4.68 -4.15
C THR A 6 -7.84 5.16 -4.06
N LEU A 7 -7.49 5.89 -3.00
CA LEU A 7 -6.10 6.30 -2.75
C LEU A 7 -5.20 5.09 -2.50
N GLY A 8 -5.64 4.15 -1.65
CA GLY A 8 -4.91 2.90 -1.38
C GLY A 8 -4.67 2.09 -2.65
N VAL A 9 -5.70 1.90 -3.49
CA VAL A 9 -5.54 1.23 -4.80
C VAL A 9 -4.51 1.93 -5.69
N ARG A 10 -4.56 3.27 -5.77
CA ARG A 10 -3.60 4.03 -6.56
C ARG A 10 -2.18 3.88 -6.04
N GLN A 11 -1.99 3.92 -4.72
CA GLN A 11 -0.69 3.71 -4.10
C GLN A 11 -0.15 2.30 -4.36
N THR A 12 -0.98 1.26 -4.20
CA THR A 12 -0.61 -0.13 -4.55
C THR A 12 -0.11 -0.21 -5.99
N ASN A 13 -0.88 0.31 -6.95
CA ASN A 13 -0.53 0.26 -8.37
C ASN A 13 0.77 1.04 -8.67
N SER A 14 0.96 2.20 -8.04
CA SER A 14 2.18 3.00 -8.20
C SER A 14 3.41 2.26 -7.68
N ILE A 15 3.30 1.63 -6.50
CA ILE A 15 4.40 0.86 -5.91
C ILE A 15 4.72 -0.36 -6.78
N GLN A 16 3.71 -1.06 -7.28
CA GLN A 16 3.92 -2.18 -8.22
C GLN A 16 4.65 -1.74 -9.49
N ALA A 17 4.24 -0.61 -10.10
CA ALA A 17 4.90 -0.09 -11.29
C ALA A 17 6.38 0.27 -11.01
N ASP A 18 6.66 0.88 -9.86
CA ASP A 18 8.04 1.21 -9.46
C ASP A 18 8.88 -0.04 -9.14
N LEU A 19 8.28 -1.07 -8.53
CA LEU A 19 8.95 -2.36 -8.29
C LEU A 19 9.27 -3.10 -9.59
N GLU A 20 8.41 -3.05 -10.59
CA GLU A 20 8.70 -3.61 -11.92
C GLU A 20 9.85 -2.87 -12.61
N ARG A 21 9.94 -1.53 -12.46
CA ARG A 21 11.10 -0.77 -12.95
C ARG A 21 12.39 -1.16 -12.24
N LEU A 22 12.34 -1.32 -10.91
CA LEU A 22 13.47 -1.78 -10.12
C LEU A 22 13.92 -3.19 -10.55
N ARG A 23 12.97 -4.11 -10.74
CA ARG A 23 13.22 -5.47 -11.25
C ARG A 23 13.80 -5.47 -12.67
N GLY A 24 13.44 -4.47 -13.48
CA GLY A 24 14.02 -4.24 -14.81
C GLY A 24 15.47 -3.73 -14.79
N GLY A 25 16.10 -3.57 -13.62
CA GLY A 25 17.48 -3.12 -13.45
C GLY A 25 17.62 -1.62 -13.22
N GLU A 26 16.52 -0.87 -13.08
CA GLU A 26 16.54 0.58 -12.79
C GLU A 26 16.84 0.86 -11.31
N ALA A 27 17.94 0.34 -10.77
CA ALA A 27 18.31 0.44 -9.35
C ALA A 27 18.95 1.79 -8.98
N SER A 28 18.26 2.90 -9.26
CA SER A 28 18.73 4.24 -8.89
C SER A 28 18.37 4.61 -7.45
N ALA A 29 19.22 5.39 -6.77
CA ALA A 29 18.93 5.90 -5.43
C ALA A 29 17.61 6.70 -5.37
N SER A 30 17.26 7.39 -6.48
CA SER A 30 15.99 8.11 -6.62
C SER A 30 14.79 7.15 -6.59
N LEU A 31 14.83 6.06 -7.38
CA LEU A 31 13.74 5.08 -7.43
C LEU A 31 13.57 4.37 -6.07
N LEU A 32 14.68 3.98 -5.43
CA LEU A 32 14.64 3.39 -4.10
C LEU A 32 14.02 4.34 -3.05
N GLY A 33 14.36 5.63 -3.11
CA GLY A 33 13.77 6.65 -2.26
C GLY A 33 12.28 6.84 -2.53
N GLN A 34 11.87 6.86 -3.80
CA GLN A 34 10.48 6.98 -4.20
C GLN A 34 9.64 5.80 -3.70
N ILE A 35 10.09 4.56 -3.90
CA ILE A 35 9.38 3.36 -3.41
C ILE A 35 9.25 3.40 -1.88
N SER A 36 10.33 3.76 -1.18
CA SER A 36 10.33 3.89 0.29
C SER A 36 9.30 4.92 0.77
N ALA A 37 9.23 6.09 0.14
CA ALA A 37 8.27 7.13 0.45
C ALA A 37 6.83 6.69 0.17
N SER A 38 6.60 6.02 -0.96
CA SER A 38 5.29 5.47 -1.34
C SER A 38 4.80 4.39 -0.37
N LEU A 39 5.68 3.47 0.06
CA LEU A 39 5.37 2.48 1.10
C LEU A 39 5.00 3.16 2.43
N ALA A 40 5.74 4.20 2.84
CA ALA A 40 5.40 4.94 4.05
C ALA A 40 4.04 5.66 3.95
N ALA A 41 3.73 6.24 2.78
CA ALA A 41 2.43 6.86 2.53
C ALA A 41 1.28 5.85 2.50
N MET A 42 1.49 4.67 1.92
CA MET A 42 0.52 3.58 1.91
C MET A 42 0.22 3.08 3.33
N SER A 43 1.25 2.92 4.18
CA SER A 43 1.07 2.55 5.59
C SER A 43 0.15 3.53 6.33
N ARG A 44 0.39 4.84 6.20
CA ARG A 44 -0.48 5.86 6.80
C ARG A 44 -1.91 5.78 6.27
N THR A 45 -2.07 5.56 4.97
CA THR A 45 -3.39 5.43 4.33
C THR A 45 -4.16 4.22 4.87
N ILE A 46 -3.46 3.11 5.14
CA ILE A 46 -4.02 1.91 5.78
C ILE A 46 -4.49 2.22 7.19
N ASP A 47 -3.69 2.93 7.99
CA ASP A 47 -4.01 3.28 9.38
C ASP A 47 -5.20 4.25 9.46
N ASP A 48 -5.26 5.24 8.56
CA ASP A 48 -6.40 6.14 8.41
C ASP A 48 -7.66 5.36 7.99
N TYR A 49 -7.53 4.39 7.09
CA TYR A 49 -8.65 3.56 6.66
C TYR A 49 -9.13 2.63 7.78
N ASP A 50 -8.24 1.99 8.54
CA ASP A 50 -8.61 1.15 9.69
C ASP A 50 -9.34 1.97 10.75
N SER A 51 -8.81 3.16 11.08
CA SER A 51 -9.42 4.08 12.05
C SER A 51 -10.83 4.50 11.64
N MET A 52 -11.03 4.82 10.36
CA MET A 52 -12.35 5.15 9.84
C MET A 52 -13.28 3.92 9.76
N ALA A 53 -12.77 2.74 9.40
CA ALA A 53 -13.55 1.50 9.35
C ALA A 53 -14.12 1.13 10.73
N ARG A 54 -13.31 1.28 11.80
CA ARG A 54 -13.75 1.02 13.19
C ARG A 54 -14.86 1.96 13.66
N ARG A 55 -14.90 3.19 13.14
CA ARG A 55 -15.91 4.21 13.49
C ARG A 55 -17.18 4.12 12.64
N GLU A 56 -17.23 3.26 11.64
CA GLU A 56 -18.42 3.07 10.82
C GLU A 56 -19.53 2.38 11.62
N MET A 57 -20.72 3.00 11.65
CA MET A 57 -21.85 2.55 12.47
C MET A 57 -22.70 1.50 11.74
N ILE A 58 -22.70 1.51 10.41
CA ILE A 58 -23.44 0.53 9.61
C ILE A 58 -22.61 -0.75 9.51
N LYS A 59 -23.00 -1.80 10.25
CA LYS A 59 -22.27 -3.09 10.33
C LYS A 59 -21.81 -3.63 8.98
N ALA A 60 -22.69 -3.70 7.99
CA ALA A 60 -22.34 -4.18 6.65
C ALA A 60 -21.25 -3.34 5.96
N LYS A 61 -21.23 -2.02 6.19
CA LYS A 61 -20.18 -1.14 5.66
C LYS A 61 -18.88 -1.28 6.46
N GLN A 62 -18.97 -1.44 7.77
CA GLN A 62 -17.84 -1.70 8.65
C GLN A 62 -17.13 -3.01 8.27
N GLU A 63 -17.87 -4.10 8.08
CA GLU A 63 -17.32 -5.40 7.65
C GLU A 63 -16.64 -5.27 6.28
N LYS A 64 -17.32 -4.68 5.30
CA LYS A 64 -16.75 -4.43 3.97
C LYS A 64 -15.45 -3.61 4.04
N ALA A 65 -15.41 -2.57 4.87
CA ALA A 65 -14.22 -1.75 5.05
C ALA A 65 -13.10 -2.50 5.76
N SER A 66 -13.43 -3.31 6.78
CA SER A 66 -12.47 -4.14 7.51
C SER A 66 -11.81 -5.15 6.58
N THR A 67 -12.57 -5.82 5.71
CA THR A 67 -12.01 -6.73 4.69
C THR A 67 -11.05 -6.01 3.74
N ARG A 68 -11.38 -4.78 3.32
CA ARG A 68 -10.50 -3.97 2.47
C ARG A 68 -9.21 -3.57 3.18
N VAL A 69 -9.29 -3.21 4.46
CA VAL A 69 -8.10 -2.90 5.28
C VAL A 69 -7.20 -4.13 5.40
N GLN A 70 -7.77 -5.32 5.66
CA GLN A 70 -6.99 -6.56 5.72
C GLN A 70 -6.31 -6.90 4.40
N LYS A 71 -7.02 -6.67 3.28
CA LYS A 71 -6.41 -6.80 1.96
C LYS A 71 -5.23 -5.84 1.79
N PHE A 72 -5.39 -4.54 2.08
CA PHE A 72 -4.28 -3.59 1.95
C PHE A 72 -3.10 -3.92 2.87
N ARG A 73 -3.34 -4.43 4.08
CA ARG A 73 -2.25 -4.89 4.97
C ARG A 73 -1.47 -6.06 4.36
N SER A 74 -2.18 -7.00 3.74
CA SER A 74 -1.56 -8.15 3.06
C SER A 74 -0.75 -7.67 1.85
N ASP A 75 -1.37 -6.88 0.97
CA ASP A 75 -0.72 -6.31 -0.21
C ASP A 75 0.53 -5.48 0.19
N TYR A 76 0.43 -4.66 1.25
CA TYR A 76 1.57 -3.88 1.78
C TYR A 76 2.73 -4.77 2.23
N ALA A 77 2.44 -5.84 2.95
CA ALA A 77 3.46 -6.76 3.43
C ALA A 77 4.19 -7.45 2.26
N GLU A 78 3.47 -7.84 1.22
CA GLU A 78 4.03 -8.42 -0.01
C GLU A 78 4.91 -7.41 -0.74
N LEU A 79 4.41 -6.20 -1.00
CA LEU A 79 5.17 -5.13 -1.68
C LEU A 79 6.44 -4.77 -0.92
N ARG A 80 6.36 -4.68 0.42
CA ARG A 80 7.52 -4.39 1.25
C ARG A 80 8.55 -5.52 1.22
N LYS A 81 8.09 -6.77 1.30
CA LYS A 81 8.96 -7.95 1.21
C LYS A 81 9.68 -8.00 -0.14
N GLU A 82 8.96 -7.72 -1.22
CA GLU A 82 9.51 -7.69 -2.56
C GLU A 82 10.56 -6.58 -2.71
N PHE A 83 10.27 -5.38 -2.21
CA PHE A 83 11.20 -4.26 -2.23
C PHE A 83 12.52 -4.59 -1.53
N GLU A 84 12.46 -5.18 -0.33
CA GLU A 84 13.67 -5.55 0.40
C GLU A 84 14.47 -6.66 -0.31
N ARG A 85 13.81 -7.59 -0.99
CA ARG A 85 14.49 -8.60 -1.83
C ARG A 85 15.23 -7.93 -3.00
N LEU A 86 14.55 -7.06 -3.75
CA LEU A 86 15.11 -6.40 -4.94
C LEU A 86 16.23 -5.41 -4.61
N LYS A 87 16.31 -4.89 -3.37
CA LYS A 87 17.43 -4.04 -2.93
C LYS A 87 18.74 -4.80 -2.72
N THR A 88 18.66 -6.12 -2.55
CA THR A 88 19.81 -6.98 -2.27
C THR A 88 20.27 -7.81 -3.46
N GLU A 89 19.52 -7.77 -4.57
CA GLU A 89 19.89 -8.35 -5.88
C GLU A 89 20.77 -7.38 -6.67
#